data_AF-A0A6V8LP95-F1
#
_entry.id   AF-A0A6V8LP95-F1
#
_cell.length_a   1.000
_cell.length_b   1.000
_cell.length_c   1.000
_cell.angle_alpha   90.00
_cell.angle_beta   90.00
_cell.angle_gamma   90.00
#
_symmetry.space_group_name_H-M   'P 1'
#
loop_
_entity.id
_entity.type
_entity.pdbx_description
1 polymer ?
#
loop_
_entity_poly.entity_id
_entity_poly.type
_entity_poly.pdbx_seq_one_letter_code
_entity_poly.pdbx_strand_id
1 'polypeptide(L)' 'MTELTQPLVDDPAFDAWIRGRTPAGRWANPDDLVGTLIWLAAPASDFVNGQVVAVDGGLTAVI' A
#
# COMPACT_ATOMS: atom_id res chain seq x y z
N MET A 1 0.28 -0.71 -10.55
CA MET A 1 0.81 -2.09 -10.55
C MET A 1 2.26 -2.07 -11.01
N THR A 2 3.12 -2.98 -10.55
CA THR A 2 4.51 -3.09 -11.02
C THR A 2 4.78 -4.46 -11.65
N GLU A 3 5.83 -4.55 -12.46
CA GLU A 3 6.29 -5.82 -13.04
C GLU A 3 6.63 -6.86 -11.97
N LEU A 4 7.20 -6.41 -10.85
CA LEU A 4 7.56 -7.28 -9.71
C LEU A 4 6.35 -8.03 -9.15
N THR A 5 5.18 -7.38 -9.09
CA THR A 5 3.96 -7.96 -8.53
C THR A 5 3.09 -8.65 -9.56
N GLN A 6 3.41 -8.54 -10.86
CA GLN A 6 2.58 -9.09 -11.95
C GLN A 6 2.26 -10.58 -11.79
N PRO A 7 3.21 -11.47 -11.42
CA PRO A 7 2.90 -12.88 -11.24
C PRO A 7 1.87 -13.17 -10.15
N LEU A 8 1.77 -12.31 -9.13
CA LEU A 8 0.79 -12.45 -8.03
C LEU A 8 -0.61 -11.98 -8.44
N VAL A 9 -0.68 -11.04 -9.37
CA VAL A 9 -1.93 -10.51 -9.92
C VAL A 9 -2.52 -11.51 -10.91
N ASP A 10 -1.65 -12.17 -11.68
CA ASP A 10 -2.03 -13.17 -12.67
C ASP A 10 -2.47 -14.50 -12.02
N ASP A 11 -2.20 -14.70 -10.73
CA ASP A 11 -2.78 -15.78 -9.92
C ASP A 11 -4.19 -15.39 -9.45
N PRO A 12 -5.26 -16.01 -10.00
CA PRO A 12 -6.64 -15.64 -9.67
C PRO A 12 -7.00 -15.88 -8.20
N ALA A 13 -6.38 -16.88 -7.55
CA ALA A 13 -6.63 -17.16 -6.15
C ALA A 13 -6.02 -16.06 -5.26
N PHE A 14 -4.81 -15.61 -5.61
CA PHE A 14 -4.13 -14.55 -4.88
C PHE A 14 -4.78 -13.17 -5.11
N ASP A 15 -5.16 -12.85 -6.36
CA ASP A 15 -5.89 -11.60 -6.67
C ASP A 15 -7.21 -11.52 -5.90
N ALA A 16 -8.00 -12.60 -5.89
CA ALA A 16 -9.24 -12.66 -5.13
C ALA A 16 -9.00 -12.52 -3.63
N TRP A 17 -7.95 -13.16 -3.10
CA TRP A 17 -7.59 -13.06 -1.70
C TRP A 17 -7.18 -11.63 -1.30
N ILE A 18 -6.30 -10.98 -2.07
CA ILE A 18 -5.87 -9.59 -1.81
C ILE A 18 -7.07 -8.65 -1.84
N ARG A 19 -7.88 -8.68 -2.91
CA ARG A 19 -9.04 -7.79 -3.04
C ARG A 19 -10.08 -8.01 -1.95
N GLY A 20 -10.25 -9.26 -1.49
CA GLY A 20 -11.20 -9.60 -0.43
C GLY A 20 -10.72 -9.20 0.97
N ARG A 21 -9.40 -9.21 1.22
CA ARG A 21 -8.83 -8.92 2.54
C ARG A 21 -8.44 -7.46 2.72
N THR A 22 -8.03 -6.77 1.66
CA THR A 22 -7.76 -5.33 1.71
C THR A 22 -9.07 -4.57 1.82
N PRO A 23 -9.31 -3.77 2.89
CA PRO A 23 -10.55 -3.00 3.04
C PRO A 23 -10.89 -2.08 1.86
N ALA A 24 -9.87 -1.53 1.19
CA ALA A 24 -10.07 -0.72 -0.01
C ALA A 24 -10.54 -1.51 -1.25
N GLY A 25 -10.58 -2.85 -1.20
CA GLY A 25 -11.12 -3.72 -2.25
C GLY A 25 -10.28 -3.78 -3.53
N ARG A 26 -9.04 -3.28 -3.51
CA ARG A 26 -8.19 -3.14 -4.70
C ARG A 26 -6.71 -3.29 -4.36
N TRP A 27 -5.92 -3.55 -5.39
CA TRP A 27 -4.48 -3.38 -5.35
C TRP A 27 -4.10 -1.90 -5.26
N ALA A 28 -2.95 -1.64 -4.64
CA ALA A 28 -2.31 -0.33 -4.68
C ALA A 28 -1.73 -0.06 -6.07
N ASN A 29 -1.75 1.21 -6.47
CA ASN A 29 -0.96 1.73 -7.56
C ASN A 29 0.29 2.42 -6.97
N PRO A 30 1.47 2.45 -7.63
CA PRO A 30 2.61 3.22 -7.13
C PRO A 30 2.29 4.66 -6.75
N ASP A 31 1.35 5.31 -7.46
CA ASP A 31 0.90 6.67 -7.16
C ASP A 31 0.28 6.83 -5.76
N ASP A 32 -0.29 5.75 -5.18
CA ASP A 32 -0.85 5.77 -3.82
C ASP A 32 0.25 6.04 -2.76
N LEU A 33 1.52 5.76 -3.07
CA LEU A 33 2.67 5.99 -2.17
C LEU A 33 3.17 7.44 -2.18
N VAL A 34 2.91 8.18 -3.27
CA VAL A 34 3.54 9.48 -3.54
C VAL A 34 3.20 10.50 -2.46
N GLY A 35 1.94 10.54 -2.01
CA GLY A 35 1.51 11.47 -0.97
C GLY A 35 2.24 11.27 0.35
N THR A 36 2.34 10.01 0.82
CA THR A 36 3.05 9.68 2.05
C THR A 36 4.55 9.93 1.93
N LEU A 37 5.15 9.64 0.77
CA LEU A 37 6.56 9.94 0.52
C LEU A 37 6.83 11.45 0.58
N ILE A 38 6.00 12.27 -0.06
CA ILE A 38 6.13 13.74 0.00
C ILE A 38 5.97 14.21 1.44
N TRP A 39 4.97 13.71 2.17
CA TRP A 39 4.78 14.09 3.57
C TRP A 39 6.00 13.77 4.42
N LEU A 40 6.57 12.55 4.30
CA LEU A 40 7.78 12.13 5.01
C LEU A 40 9.03 12.94 4.64
N ALA A 41 9.09 13.51 3.43
CA ALA A 41 10.21 14.31 2.94
C ALA A 41 10.01 15.82 3.15
N ALA A 42 8.84 16.24 3.64
CA ALA A 42 8.46 17.64 3.78
C ALA A 42 8.59 18.13 5.24
N PRO A 43 8.66 19.47 5.46
CA PRO A 43 8.64 20.03 6.81
C PRO A 43 7.43 19.64 7.67
N ALA A 44 6.35 19.19 7.01
CA ALA A 44 5.15 18.69 7.67
C ALA A 44 5.41 17.46 8.57
N SER A 45 6.56 16.79 8.44
CA SER A 45 6.99 15.67 9.28
C SER A 45 8.25 15.94 10.11
N ASP A 46 8.66 17.19 10.32
CA ASP A 46 9.96 17.54 10.95
C ASP A 46 10.17 16.94 12.35
N PHE A 47 9.10 16.66 13.09
CA PHE A 47 9.17 16.05 14.42
C PHE A 47 8.69 14.60 14.46
N VAL A 48 8.42 13.99 13.31
CA VAL A 48 8.03 12.58 13.19
C VAL A 48 9.28 11.74 12.93
N ASN A 49 9.62 10.86 13.87
CA ASN A 49 10.80 9.99 13.78
C ASN A 49 10.47 8.54 14.16
N GLY A 50 11.19 7.60 13.53
CA GLY A 50 11.10 6.17 13.83
C GLY A 50 9.74 5.51 13.51
N GLN A 51 8.87 6.19 12.75
CA GLN A 51 7.55 5.66 12.41
C GLN A 51 7.56 4.93 11.07
N VAL A 52 6.77 3.86 10.99
CA VAL A 52 6.42 3.18 9.74
C VAL A 52 4.96 3.53 9.45
N VAL A 53 4.70 4.15 8.30
CA VAL A 53 3.35 4.46 7.85
C VAL A 53 2.93 3.42 6.82
N ALA A 54 1.96 2.58 7.19
CA ALA A 54 1.39 1.59 6.27
C ALA A 54 0.57 2.29 5.18
N VAL A 55 0.89 1.99 3.92
CA VAL A 55 0.13 2.45 2.73
C VAL A 55 -0.32 1.22 1.96
N ASP A 56 -1.35 0.56 2.46
CA ASP A 56 -1.74 -0.80 2.05
C ASP A 56 -3.25 -0.98 1.86
N GLY A 57 -4.01 0.11 1.78
CA GLY A 57 -5.47 0.07 1.67
C GLY A 57 -6.18 -0.49 2.91
N GLY A 58 -5.50 -0.56 4.05
CA GLY A 58 -6.02 -1.00 5.33
C GLY A 58 -5.74 -2.48 5.65
N LEU A 59 -4.93 -3.17 4.85
CA LEU A 59 -4.68 -4.60 5.03
C LEU A 59 -4.09 -4.93 6.41
N THR A 60 -3.10 -4.17 6.88
CA THR A 60 -2.44 -4.33 8.19
C THR A 60 -3.43 -4.17 9.36
N ALA A 61 -4.53 -3.44 9.18
CA ALA A 61 -5.51 -3.22 10.24
C ALA A 61 -6.47 -4.40 10.44
N VAL A 62 -6.51 -5.37 9.53
CA VAL A 62 -7.50 -6.45 9.51
C VAL A 62 -6.91 -7.85 9.36
N ILE A 63 -5.57 -7.98 9.34
CA ILE A 63 -4.85 -9.25 9.26
C ILE A 63 -4.13 -9.60 10.56
#